data_AF-A0A6J4X9Q7-F1
#
_entry.id   AF-A0A6J4X9Q7-F1
#
_cell.length_a   1.000
_cell.length_b   1.000
_cell.length_c   1.000
_cell.angle_alpha   90.00
_cell.angle_beta   90.00
_cell.angle_gamma   90.00
#
_symmetry.space_group_name_H-M   'P 1'
#
loop_
_entity.id
_entity.type
_entity.pdbx_description
1 polymer ?
#
loop_
_entity_poly.entity_id
_entity_poly.type
_entity_poly.pdbx_seq_one_letter_code
_entity_poly.pdbx_strand_id
1 'polypeptide(L)' 'MLEKERIEAIKAGVDLLALVKSRGIDLKKNGKGYFGLCPFHDDTNPSLSVNPSTNL' A
#
# COMPACT_ATOMS: atom_id res chain seq x y z
N MET A 1 20.03 5.70 -15.08
CA MET A 1 19.31 4.62 -14.38
C MET A 1 19.51 4.84 -12.88
N LEU A 2 18.52 4.56 -12.03
CA LEU A 2 18.70 4.69 -10.58
C LEU A 2 19.43 3.46 -10.02
N GLU A 3 20.35 3.68 -9.07
CA GLU A 3 21.01 2.59 -8.33
C GLU A 3 19.99 1.81 -7.49
N LYS A 4 20.21 0.50 -7.36
CA LYS A 4 19.28 -0.38 -6.66
C LYS A 4 19.17 -0.02 -5.18
N GLU A 5 20.29 0.33 -4.56
CA GLU A 5 20.39 0.78 -3.18
C GLU A 5 19.53 2.02 -2.94
N ARG A 6 19.53 2.95 -3.89
CA ARG A 6 18.67 4.15 -3.83
C ARG A 6 17.19 3.79 -3.92
N ILE A 7 16.81 2.83 -4.76
CA ILE A 7 15.42 2.35 -4.87
C ILE A 7 14.98 1.71 -3.55
N GLU A 8 15.80 0.83 -2.96
CA GLU A 8 15.47 0.17 -1.70
C GLU A 8 15.42 1.16 -0.53
N ALA A 9 16.30 2.15 -0.48
CA ALA A 9 16.23 3.22 0.52
C ALA A 9 14.91 4.00 0.46
N ILE A 10 14.42 4.31 -0.75
CA ILE A 10 13.12 4.96 -0.94
C ILE A 10 11.99 4.03 -0.47
N LYS A 11 11.99 2.76 -0.89
CA LYS A 11 10.96 1.79 -0.50
C LYS A 11 10.92 1.57 1.02
N ALA A 12 12.06 1.60 1.70
CA ALA A 12 12.13 1.48 3.17
C ALA A 12 11.70 2.75 3.90
N GLY A 13 11.91 3.94 3.32
CA GLY A 13 11.61 5.23 3.94
C GLY A 13 10.18 5.73 3.76
N VAL A 14 9.38 5.08 2.91
CA VAL A 14 8.00 5.47 2.61
C VAL A 14 7.04 4.58 3.40
N ASP A 15 6.16 5.17 4.21
CA ASP A 15 5.01 4.47 4.77
C ASP A 15 3.97 4.23 3.67
N LEU A 16 3.90 2.99 3.18
CA LEU A 16 2.99 2.63 2.09
C LEU A 16 1.51 2.75 2.50
N LEU A 17 1.16 2.45 3.75
CA LEU A 17 -0.22 2.56 4.24
C LEU A 17 -0.67 4.02 4.25
N ALA A 18 0.17 4.92 4.76
CA ALA A 18 -0.10 6.35 4.76
C ALA A 18 -0.18 6.90 3.33
N LEU A 19 0.75 6.49 2.45
CA LEU A 19 0.75 6.90 1.05
C LEU A 19 -0.57 6.51 0.36
N VAL A 20 -1.00 5.26 0.48
CA VAL A 20 -2.25 4.77 -0.12
C VAL A 20 -3.46 5.54 0.40
N LYS A 21 -3.56 5.74 1.73
CA LYS A 21 -4.64 6.53 2.33
C LYS A 21 -4.65 7.99 1.85
N SER A 22 -3.48 8.61 1.67
CA SER A 22 -3.37 9.98 1.14
C SER A 22 -3.90 10.13 -0.29
N ARG A 23 -4.04 9.03 -1.03
CA ARG A 23 -4.64 9.00 -2.37
C ARG A 23 -6.17 8.82 -2.34
N GLY A 24 -6.79 8.91 -1.17
CA GLY A 24 -8.24 8.81 -1.00
C GLY A 24 -8.76 7.38 -1.00
N ILE A 25 -7.89 6.38 -0.82
CA ILE A 25 -8.28 4.98 -0.77
C ILE A 25 -8.61 4.62 0.67
N ASP A 26 -9.88 4.28 0.90
CA ASP A 26 -10.35 3.83 2.21
C ASP A 26 -9.87 2.41 2.51
N LEU A 27 -9.08 2.29 3.57
CA LEU A 27 -8.50 1.04 4.03
C LEU A 27 -8.96 0.71 5.45
N LYS A 28 -9.54 -0.48 5.62
CA LYS A 28 -9.99 -0.99 6.92
C LYS A 28 -9.06 -2.09 7.41
N LYS A 29 -8.76 -2.09 8.71
CA LYS A 29 -7.91 -3.12 9.31
C LYS A 29 -8.61 -4.48 9.28
N ASN A 30 -7.93 -5.51 8.78
CA ASN A 30 -8.38 -6.90 8.82
C ASN A 30 -7.19 -7.82 9.11
N GLY A 31 -7.23 -8.51 10.25
CA GLY A 31 -6.11 -9.30 10.74
C GLY A 31 -4.84 -8.46 10.90
N LYS A 32 -3.76 -8.90 10.23
CA LYS A 32 -2.44 -8.24 10.25
C LYS A 32 -2.29 -7.13 9.20
N GLY A 33 -3.26 -6.97 8.29
CA GLY A 33 -3.20 -6.04 7.18
C GLY A 33 -4.38 -5.07 7.15
N TYR A 34 -4.47 -4.35 6.04
CA TYR A 34 -5.51 -3.38 5.73
C TYR A 34 -6.06 -3.67 4.34
N PHE A 35 -7.38 -3.60 4.18
CA PHE A 35 -8.06 -3.95 2.94
C PHE A 35 -8.99 -2.84 2.48
N GLY A 36 -9.12 -2.68 1.18
CA GLY A 36 -10.01 -1.72 0.52
C GLY A 36 -10.30 -2.12 -0.92
N LEU A 37 -11.08 -1.29 -1.62
CA LEU A 37 -11.36 -1.49 -3.03
C LEU A 37 -10.12 -1.16 -3.86
N CYS A 38 -9.88 -1.97 -4.90
CA CYS A 38 -8.80 -1.72 -5.84
C CYS A 38 -9.11 -0.46 -6.67
N PRO A 39 -8.17 0.50 -6.79
CA PRO A 39 -8.36 1.69 -7.61
C PRO A 39 -8.13 1.44 -9.12
N PHE A 40 -7.68 0.24 -9.51
CA PHE A 40 -7.28 -0.08 -10.88
C PHE A 40 -8.33 -0.84 -11.69
N HIS A 41 -9.42 -1.28 -11.05
CA HIS A 41 -10.58 -1.88 -11.71
C HIS A 41 -11.85 -1.47 -10.98
N ASP A 42 -13.00 -1.64 -11.62
CA ASP A 42 -14.30 -1.39 -10.99
C ASP A 42 -14.59 -2.50 -9.96
N ASP A 43 -14.06 -2.29 -8.76
CA ASP A 43 -14.02 -3.28 -7.71
C ASP A 43 -15.22 -3.15 -6.77
N THR A 44 -15.93 -4.25 -6.53
CA THR A 44 -17.02 -4.32 -5.55
C THR A 44 -16.67 -5.19 -4.34
N ASN A 45 -15.56 -5.94 -4.41
CA ASN A 45 -15.09 -6.81 -3.35
C ASN A 45 -13.69 -6.35 -2.92
N PRO A 46 -13.46 -5.94 -1.67
CA PRO A 46 -12.16 -5.42 -1.24
C PRO A 46 -10.98 -6.34 -1.61
N SER A 47 -10.24 -5.97 -2.66
CA SER A 47 -9.15 -6.78 -3.23
C SER A 47 -7.78 -6.11 -3.11
N LEU A 48 -7.72 -4.82 -2.76
CA LEU A 48 -6.48 -4.17 -2.37
C LEU A 48 -6.13 -4.57 -0.93
N SER A 49 -4.89 -5.02 -0.73
CA SER A 49 -4.32 -5.36 0.58
C SER A 49 -3.04 -4.58 0.79
N VAL A 50 -2.86 -4.02 1.99
CA VAL A 50 -1.63 -3.37 2.45
C VAL A 50 -1.25 -3.97 3.80
N ASN A 51 -0.04 -4.50 3.91
CA ASN A 51 0.59 -5.02 5.09
C ASN A 51 1.75 -4.10 5.53
N PRO A 52 1.54 -3.28 6.58
CA PRO A 52 2.58 -2.39 7.09
C PRO A 52 3.82 -3.12 7.63
N SER A 53 3.70 -4.39 8.05
CA SER A 53 4.85 -5.13 8.59
C SER A 53 5.90 -5.49 7.53
N THR A 54 5.48 -5.62 6.28
CA THR A 54 6.34 -5.87 5.13
C THR A 54 6.49 -4.67 4.22
N ASN A 55 5.79 -3.57 4.53
CA ASN A 55 5.64 -2.39 3.68
C ASN A 55 5.25 -2.74 2.23
N LEU A 56 4.26 -3.63 2.10
CA LEU A 56 3.71 -4.13 0.83
C LEU A 56 2.21 -4.01 0.79
#